data_AF-A7TAF0-F1
#
_entry.id   AF-A7TAF0-F1
#
_cell.length_a   1.000
_cell.length_b   1.000
_cell.length_c   1.000
_cell.angle_alpha   90.00
_cell.angle_beta   90.00
_cell.angle_gamma   90.00
#
_symmetry.space_group_name_H-M   'P 1'
#
loop_
_entity.id
_entity.type
_entity.pdbx_description
1 polymer ?
#
loop_
_entity_poly.entity_id
_entity_poly.type
_entity_poly.pdbx_seq_one_letter_code
_entity_poly.pdbx_strand_id
1 'polypeptide(L)'
;GLLDLANSYCESHLKQLCERIIKQGITVENAAMLMAAAIKYEAKKLEDFCFQFCVNHLTAVTQTDAFAHLDDVTVKNFIKRAGNCGAFKY
;
A
#
# COMPACT_ATOMS: atom_id res chain seq x y z
N GLY A 1 -29.00 5.72 -12.99
CA GLY A 1 -29.51 4.90 -14.12
C GLY A 1 -28.83 3.54 -14.13
N LEU A 2 -29.32 2.58 -14.92
CA LEU A 2 -28.74 1.23 -15.05
C LEU A 2 -27.24 1.27 -15.43
N LEU A 3 -26.84 2.31 -16.18
CA LEU A 3 -25.46 2.58 -16.58
C LEU A 3 -24.54 2.94 -15.40
N ASP A 4 -25.03 3.70 -14.42
CA ASP A 4 -24.25 4.09 -13.23
C ASP A 4 -24.01 2.90 -12.31
N LEU A 5 -24.99 1.99 -12.23
CA LEU A 5 -24.84 0.71 -11.53
C LEU A 5 -23.83 -0.19 -12.26
N ALA A 6 -23.89 -0.28 -13.59
CA ALA A 6 -22.91 -1.05 -14.35
C ALA A 6 -21.47 -0.50 -14.22
N ASN A 7 -21.30 0.83 -14.25
CA ASN A 7 -20.01 1.47 -14.04
C ASN A 7 -19.47 1.23 -12.62
N SER A 8 -20.28 1.46 -11.58
CA SER A 8 -19.86 1.23 -10.20
C SER A 8 -19.54 -0.24 -9.88
N TYR A 9 -20.28 -1.20 -10.46
CA TYR A 9 -19.96 -2.63 -10.35
C TYR A 9 -18.68 -3.02 -11.11
N CYS A 10 -18.45 -2.43 -12.29
CA CYS A 10 -17.22 -2.64 -13.06
C CYS A 10 -16.01 -2.10 -12.30
N GLU A 11 -16.10 -0.88 -11.77
CA GLU A 11 -15.07 -0.27 -10.92
C GLU A 11 -14.81 -1.11 -9.65
N SER A 12 -15.86 -1.64 -9.02
CA SER A 12 -15.74 -2.51 -7.84
C SER A 12 -15.03 -3.83 -8.17
N HIS A 13 -15.35 -4.44 -9.32
CA HIS A 13 -14.72 -5.68 -9.77
C HIS A 13 -13.26 -5.46 -10.18
N LEU A 14 -12.97 -4.38 -10.92
CA LEU A 14 -11.60 -3.99 -11.28
C LEU A 14 -10.76 -3.73 -10.04
N LYS A 15 -11.31 -3.02 -9.04
CA LYS A 15 -10.62 -2.73 -7.78
C LYS A 15 -10.28 -4.01 -7.04
N GLN A 16 -11.19 -4.99 -6.97
CA GLN A 16 -10.92 -6.29 -6.36
C GLN A 16 -9.88 -7.13 -7.12
N LEU A 17 -9.88 -7.10 -8.45
CA LEU A 17 -8.86 -7.75 -9.26
C LEU A 17 -7.48 -7.12 -9.06
N CYS A 18 -7.40 -5.79 -9.07
CA CYS A 18 -6.16 -5.07 -8.77
C CYS A 18 -5.66 -5.39 -7.36
N GLU A 19 -6.53 -5.41 -6.34
CA GLU A 19 -6.15 -5.85 -5.00
C GLU A 19 -5.57 -7.27 -4.99
N ARG A 20 -6.15 -8.21 -5.75
CA ARG A 20 -5.67 -9.59 -5.81
C ARG A 20 -4.32 -9.71 -6.53
N ILE A 21 -4.14 -9.03 -7.65
CA ILE A 21 -2.89 -9.02 -8.43
C ILE A 21 -1.78 -8.38 -7.61
N ILE A 22 -2.06 -7.23 -6.98
CA ILE A 22 -1.07 -6.55 -6.12
C ILE A 22 -0.69 -7.42 -4.93
N LYS A 23 -1.64 -8.12 -4.31
CA LYS A 23 -1.34 -9.09 -3.24
C LYS A 23 -0.46 -10.26 -3.69
N GLN A 24 -0.56 -10.69 -4.94
CA GLN A 24 0.26 -11.77 -5.50
C GLN A 24 1.62 -11.30 -6.02
N GLY A 25 1.73 -10.04 -6.44
CA GLY A 25 2.93 -9.45 -7.05
C GLY A 25 3.72 -8.51 -6.13
N ILE A 26 3.36 -8.40 -4.85
CA ILE A 26 4.10 -7.57 -3.90
C ILE A 26 5.49 -8.15 -3.66
N THR A 27 6.50 -7.30 -3.78
CA THR A 27 7.91 -7.57 -3.54
C THR A 27 8.49 -6.44 -2.71
N VAL A 28 9.67 -6.63 -2.14
CA VAL A 28 10.33 -5.59 -1.33
C VAL A 28 10.53 -4.31 -2.15
N GLU A 29 10.91 -4.43 -3.42
CA GLU A 29 11.20 -3.33 -4.34
C GLU A 29 9.97 -2.49 -4.69
N ASN A 30 8.78 -3.11 -4.78
CA ASN A 30 7.56 -2.42 -5.18
C ASN A 30 6.62 -2.09 -4.01
N ALA A 31 6.85 -2.63 -2.81
CA ALA A 31 5.96 -2.49 -1.66
C ALA A 31 5.72 -1.03 -1.27
N ALA A 32 6.78 -0.21 -1.24
CA ALA A 32 6.69 1.22 -0.93
C ALA A 32 5.85 2.00 -1.97
N MET A 33 6.09 1.73 -3.25
CA MET A 33 5.34 2.35 -4.35
C MET A 33 3.85 1.95 -4.32
N LEU A 34 3.57 0.66 -4.07
CA LEU A 34 2.21 0.13 -3.97
C LEU A 34 1.47 0.72 -2.78
N MET A 35 2.15 0.92 -1.64
CA MET A 35 1.57 1.59 -0.49
C MET A 35 1.20 3.05 -0.82
N ALA A 36 2.10 3.79 -1.46
CA ALA A 36 1.82 5.18 -1.87
C ALA A 36 0.65 5.26 -2.87
N ALA A 37 0.60 4.33 -3.82
CA ALA A 37 -0.53 4.22 -4.74
C ALA A 37 -1.83 3.91 -3.98
N ALA A 38 -1.81 3.01 -3.01
CA ALA A 38 -2.98 2.68 -2.20
C ALA A 38 -3.52 3.89 -1.41
N ILE A 39 -2.61 4.72 -0.86
CA ILE A 39 -2.98 5.99 -0.21
C ILE A 39 -3.61 6.95 -1.22
N LYS A 40 -2.97 7.14 -2.39
CA LYS A 40 -3.43 8.05 -3.45
C LYS A 40 -4.83 7.70 -3.95
N TYR A 41 -5.16 6.41 -4.04
CA TYR A 41 -6.47 5.93 -4.50
C TYR A 41 -7.45 5.62 -3.35
N GLU A 42 -7.14 6.04 -2.13
CA GLU A 42 -7.96 5.81 -0.92
C GLU A 42 -8.37 4.33 -0.73
N ALA A 43 -7.49 3.41 -1.15
CA ALA A 43 -7.71 1.97 -1.12
C ALA A 43 -7.30 1.39 0.24
N LYS A 44 -8.06 1.69 1.30
CA LYS A 44 -7.72 1.32 2.69
C LYS A 44 -7.33 -0.16 2.89
N LYS A 45 -8.06 -1.10 2.27
CA LYS A 45 -7.74 -2.54 2.36
C LYS A 45 -6.38 -2.90 1.77
N LEU A 46 -6.00 -2.22 0.69
CA LEU A 46 -4.72 -2.40 0.03
C LEU A 46 -3.61 -1.70 0.79
N GLU A 47 -3.89 -0.50 1.29
CA GLU A 47 -2.99 0.28 2.13
C GLU A 47 -2.59 -0.51 3.38
N ASP A 48 -3.55 -1.08 4.11
CA ASP A 48 -3.28 -1.89 5.31
C ASP A 48 -2.45 -3.13 4.98
N PHE A 49 -2.74 -3.80 3.85
CA PHE A 49 -1.99 -4.97 3.41
C PHE A 49 -0.54 -4.62 3.05
N CYS A 50 -0.35 -3.57 2.23
CA CYS A 50 0.98 -3.09 1.85
C CYS A 50 1.75 -2.59 3.07
N PHE A 51 1.09 -1.90 3.99
CA PHE A 51 1.69 -1.44 5.24
C PHE A 51 2.18 -2.61 6.10
N GLN A 52 1.37 -3.66 6.27
CA GLN A 52 1.76 -4.87 7.00
C GLN A 52 2.99 -5.54 6.35
N PHE A 53 3.02 -5.64 5.03
CA PHE A 53 4.15 -6.19 4.28
C PHE A 53 5.42 -5.34 4.47
N CYS A 54 5.28 -4.02 4.36
CA CYS A 54 6.37 -3.07 4.58
C CYS A 54 6.93 -3.17 6.01
N VAL A 55 6.09 -3.35 7.03
CA VAL A 55 6.54 -3.52 8.43
C VAL A 55 7.25 -4.87 8.62
N ASN A 56 6.74 -5.95 8.03
CA ASN A 56 7.38 -7.27 8.13
C ASN A 56 8.76 -7.32 7.45
N HIS A 57 8.94 -6.55 6.37
CA HIS A 57 10.18 -6.47 5.61
C HIS A 57 10.86 -5.10 5.75
N LEU A 58 10.66 -4.41 6.89
CA LEU A 58 11.03 -3.00 7.09
C LEU A 58 12.47 -2.70 6.69
N THR A 59 13.43 -3.49 7.17
CA THR A 59 14.87 -3.31 6.89
C THR A 59 15.20 -3.36 5.40
N ALA A 60 14.50 -4.20 4.66
CA ALA A 60 14.74 -4.37 3.23
C ALA A 60 14.00 -3.28 2.43
N VAL A 61 12.76 -2.94 2.82
CA VAL A 61 11.94 -1.93 2.15
C VAL A 61 12.56 -0.54 2.29
N THR A 62 13.10 -0.18 3.46
CA THR A 62 13.73 1.14 3.68
C THR A 62 15.00 1.36 2.85
N GLN A 63 15.62 0.28 2.33
CA GLN A 63 16.80 0.34 1.46
C GLN A 63 16.45 0.40 -0.03
N THR A 64 15.16 0.35 -0.40
CA THR A 64 14.73 0.38 -1.79
C THR A 64 14.63 1.79 -2.34
N ASP A 65 14.91 1.95 -3.64
CA ASP A 65 14.71 3.21 -4.35
C ASP A 65 13.24 3.68 -4.29
N ALA A 66 12.30 2.74 -4.31
CA ALA A 66 10.88 3.05 -4.20
C ALA A 66 10.52 3.73 -2.86
N PHE A 67 11.21 3.37 -1.77
CA PHE A 67 11.05 4.05 -0.49
C PHE A 67 11.75 5.41 -0.47
N ALA A 68 12.92 5.53 -1.10
CA ALA A 68 13.63 6.81 -1.22
C ALA A 68 12.86 7.86 -2.05
N HIS A 69 12.02 7.42 -2.99
CA HIS A 69 11.16 8.28 -3.79
C HIS A 69 9.83 8.68 -3.13
N LEU A 70 9.53 8.17 -1.92
CA LEU A 70 8.36 8.60 -1.18
C LEU A 70 8.53 10.04 -0.67
N ASP A 71 7.43 10.77 -0.60
CA ASP A 71 7.43 12.12 -0.04
C ASP A 71 7.60 12.10 1.49
N ASP A 72 8.18 13.18 2.02
CA ASP A 72 8.46 13.34 3.46
C ASP A 72 7.22 13.12 4.34
N VAL A 73 6.03 13.47 3.87
CA VAL A 73 4.79 13.33 4.65
C VAL A 73 4.42 11.86 4.76
N THR A 74 4.46 11.13 3.63
CA THR A 74 4.21 9.68 3.60
C THR A 74 5.23 8.91 4.43
N VAL A 75 6.52 9.24 4.35
CA VAL A 75 7.58 8.61 5.15
C VAL A 75 7.37 8.87 6.65
N LYS A 76 7.08 10.12 7.05
CA LYS A 76 6.81 10.46 8.46
C LYS A 76 5.58 9.72 8.99
N ASN A 77 4.52 9.62 8.21
CA ASN A 77 3.32 8.89 8.58
C ASN A 77 3.60 7.39 8.69
N PHE A 78 4.35 6.82 7.76
CA PHE A 78 4.78 5.43 7.79
C PHE A 78 5.57 5.12 9.06
N ILE A 79 6.59 5.92 9.39
CA ILE A 79 7.42 5.74 10.60
C ILE A 79 6.58 5.84 11.87
N LYS A 80 5.72 6.87 11.99
CA LYS A 80 4.83 7.01 13.16
C LYS A 80 3.94 5.78 13.35
N ARG A 81 3.35 5.31 12.25
CA ARG A 81 2.44 4.18 12.26
C ARG A 81 3.18 2.87 12.54
N ALA A 82 4.37 2.69 11.99
CA ALA A 82 5.25 1.55 12.26
C ALA A 82 5.69 1.52 13.73
N GLY A 83 6.00 2.67 14.32
CA GLY A 83 6.32 2.78 15.75
C GLY A 83 5.15 2.39 16.66
N ASN A 84 3.92 2.80 16.33
CA ASN A 84 2.72 2.37 17.05
C ASN A 84 2.47 0.86 16.96
N CYS A 85 2.86 0.23 15.84
CA CYS A 85 2.80 -1.23 15.67
C CYS A 85 3.94 -1.98 16.37
N GLY A 86 4.86 -1.28 17.05
CA GLY A 86 6.02 -1.91 17.69
C GLY A 86 7.11 -2.37 16.71
N ALA A 87 7.09 -1.89 15.47
CA ALA A 87 8.07 -2.27 14.43
C ALA A 87 9.53 -1.94 14.81
N PHE A 88 9.72 -0.98 15.73
CA PHE A 88 11.04 -0.58 16.24
C PHE A 88 11.37 -1.15 17.64
N LYS A 89 10.55 -2.08 18.17
CA LYS A 89 10.93 -2.79 19.40
C LYS A 89 11.93 -3.90 19.06
N TYR A 90 13.22 -3.55 19.06
CA TYR A 90 14.35 -4.29 19.65
C TYR A 90 15.65 -3.53 19.37
#